data_AF-A0AAD2XT27-F1
#
_entry.id   AF-A0AAD2XT27-F1
#
_cell.length_a   1.000
_cell.length_b   1.000
_cell.length_c   1.000
_cell.angle_alpha   90.00
_cell.angle_beta   90.00
_cell.angle_gamma   90.00
#
_symmetry.space_group_name_H-M   'P 1'
#
loop_
_entity.id
_entity.type
_entity.pdbx_description
1 polymer ?
#
loop_
_entity_poly.entity_id
_entity_poly.type
_entity_poly.pdbx_seq_one_letter_code
_entity_poly.pdbx_strand_id
1 'polypeptide(L)'
;MCDYPACTPGIMPHQVLGAPCDNTTYYVFGVDDSVVPPGAQPGRLMFCGSPRRYQPRWFRSPPMAGVKEENTECQNYQNYVAQAPDGLFLVCYPHDGIMSWIRADT
;
A
#
# COMPACT_ATOMS: atom_id res chain seq x y z
N MET A 1 -2.97 14.60 10.52
CA MET A 1 -3.55 13.40 9.89
C MET A 1 -2.84 13.19 8.57
N CYS A 2 -2.38 11.97 8.28
CA CYS A 2 -1.69 11.67 7.03
C CYS A 2 -2.65 10.91 6.12
N ASP A 3 -3.15 11.56 5.07
CA ASP A 3 -4.20 11.02 4.21
C ASP A 3 -3.73 10.75 2.77
N TYR A 4 -2.42 10.88 2.51
CA TYR A 4 -1.82 10.71 1.19
C TYR A 4 -0.44 10.05 1.27
N PRO A 5 0.06 9.45 0.18
CA PRO A 5 1.33 8.70 0.21
C PRO A 5 2.52 9.52 0.70
N ALA A 6 2.64 10.78 0.28
CA ALA A 6 3.82 11.60 0.55
C ALA A 6 4.10 11.89 2.04
N CYS A 7 3.10 11.73 2.92
CA CYS A 7 3.30 11.86 4.37
C CYS A 7 3.46 10.51 5.09
N THR A 8 3.37 9.39 4.37
CA THR A 8 3.44 8.05 4.96
C THR A 8 4.90 7.67 5.20
N PRO A 9 5.29 7.36 6.44
CA PRO A 9 6.66 6.96 6.74
C PRO A 9 6.99 5.60 6.14
N GLY A 10 8.24 5.41 5.73
CA GLY A 10 8.75 4.11 5.30
C GLY A 10 8.41 3.70 3.87
N ILE A 11 7.85 4.60 3.04
CA ILE A 11 7.75 4.35 1.60
C ILE A 11 9.15 4.24 1.01
N MET A 12 9.51 3.05 0.54
CA MET A 12 10.83 2.79 -0.02
C MET A 12 10.99 3.45 -1.39
N PRO A 13 12.04 4.28 -1.60
CA PRO A 13 12.33 4.81 -2.92
C PRO A 13 12.96 3.73 -3.82
N HIS A 14 13.06 4.02 -5.11
CA HIS A 14 13.89 3.26 -6.04
C HIS A 14 13.47 1.78 -6.25
N GLN A 15 12.18 1.47 -6.13
CA GLN A 15 11.68 0.10 -6.33
C GLN A 15 11.44 -0.20 -7.81
N VAL A 16 11.60 -1.47 -8.20
CA VAL A 16 11.45 -1.89 -9.59
C VAL A 16 10.26 -2.83 -9.72
N LEU A 17 9.32 -2.53 -10.62
CA LEU A 17 8.13 -3.35 -10.82
C LEU A 17 8.50 -4.79 -11.16
N GLY A 18 7.97 -5.75 -10.40
CA GLY A 18 8.24 -7.18 -10.57
C GLY A 18 9.56 -7.67 -9.97
N ALA A 19 10.41 -6.79 -9.43
CA ALA A 19 11.59 -7.22 -8.68
C ALA A 19 11.18 -7.93 -7.38
N PRO A 20 12.00 -8.86 -6.86
CA PRO A 20 11.73 -9.53 -5.59
C PRO A 20 11.73 -8.53 -4.41
N CYS A 21 10.99 -8.86 -3.37
CA CYS A 21 10.92 -8.09 -2.12
C CYS A 21 10.78 -9.04 -0.91
N ASP A 22 11.08 -8.54 0.29
CA ASP A 22 11.29 -9.41 1.46
C ASP A 22 10.13 -9.38 2.47
N ASN A 23 9.33 -8.31 2.53
CA ASN A 23 8.28 -8.14 3.53
C ASN A 23 6.94 -7.76 2.91
N THR A 24 5.94 -8.61 3.10
CA THR A 24 4.56 -8.43 2.60
C THR A 24 3.56 -8.02 3.67
N THR A 25 4.02 -7.77 4.90
CA THR A 25 3.15 -7.46 6.04
C THR A 25 3.38 -6.06 6.59
N TYR A 26 4.63 -5.63 6.75
CA TYR A 26 4.98 -4.32 7.32
C TYR A 26 5.83 -3.49 6.35
N TYR A 27 5.58 -2.18 6.31
CA TYR A 27 6.31 -1.23 5.46
C TYR A 27 6.39 -1.69 4.00
N VAL A 28 5.24 -2.15 3.48
CA VAL A 28 5.18 -2.82 2.17
C VAL A 28 5.20 -1.85 0.99
N PHE A 29 5.09 -0.55 1.23
CA PHE A 29 4.93 0.43 0.18
C PHE A 29 6.28 0.94 -0.34
N GLY A 30 6.30 1.21 -1.65
CA GLY A 30 7.44 1.81 -2.32
C GLY A 30 7.01 2.67 -3.48
N VAL A 31 7.94 3.44 -4.04
CA VAL A 31 7.75 4.19 -5.28
C VAL A 31 8.77 3.71 -6.29
N ASP A 32 8.35 3.63 -7.55
CA ASP A 32 9.27 3.27 -8.62
C ASP A 32 10.10 4.46 -9.10
N ASP A 33 11.28 4.13 -9.60
CA ASP A 33 12.25 5.09 -10.13
C ASP A 33 12.10 5.39 -11.62
N SER A 34 11.05 4.85 -12.23
CA SER A 34 10.90 4.97 -13.67
C SER A 34 10.79 6.45 -14.04
N VAL A 35 11.65 6.89 -14.97
CA VAL A 35 11.64 8.26 -15.49
C VAL A 35 10.25 8.51 -16.06
N VAL A 36 9.48 9.33 -15.36
CA VAL A 36 8.12 9.65 -15.73
C VAL A 36 8.16 10.65 -16.89
N PRO A 37 7.44 10.43 -18.01
CA PRO A 37 7.33 11.42 -19.06
C PRO A 37 6.86 12.77 -18.49
N PRO A 38 7.27 13.91 -19.08
CA PRO A 38 6.80 15.22 -18.63
C PRO A 38 5.27 15.26 -18.58
N GLY A 39 4.70 15.49 -17.39
CA GLY A 39 3.26 15.56 -17.17
C GLY A 39 2.59 14.34 -16.52
N ALA A 40 3.34 13.27 -16.20
CA ALA A 40 2.84 12.19 -15.35
C ALA A 40 3.37 12.30 -13.91
N GLN A 41 2.62 11.77 -12.95
CA GLN A 41 2.89 11.89 -11.51
C GLN A 41 4.21 11.17 -11.16
N PRO A 42 5.12 11.79 -10.37
CA PRO A 42 6.40 11.19 -10.00
C PRO A 42 6.18 9.89 -9.22
N GLY A 43 6.90 8.83 -9.61
CA GLY A 43 6.97 7.51 -8.93
C GLY A 43 5.60 6.88 -8.65
N ARG A 44 5.16 5.95 -9.48
CA ARG A 44 3.89 5.25 -9.25
C ARG A 44 4.02 4.41 -7.98
N LEU A 45 3.09 4.61 -7.04
CA LEU A 45 3.03 3.85 -5.81
C LEU A 45 2.94 2.34 -6.10
N MET A 46 3.76 1.60 -5.37
CA MET A 46 3.87 0.15 -5.44
C MET A 46 3.72 -0.45 -4.05
N PHE A 47 3.40 -1.75 -4.01
CA PHE A 47 3.40 -2.53 -2.79
C PHE A 47 4.13 -3.86 -3.01
N CYS A 48 4.79 -4.35 -1.97
CA CYS A 48 5.35 -5.69 -1.92
C CYS A 48 4.24 -6.68 -1.55
N GLY A 49 3.98 -7.65 -2.43
CA GLY A 49 2.97 -8.67 -2.21
C GLY A 49 3.43 -10.03 -2.71
N SER A 50 2.74 -11.09 -2.31
CA SER A 50 2.97 -12.44 -2.82
C SER A 50 1.63 -13.07 -3.21
N PRO A 51 1.39 -13.34 -4.52
CA PRO A 51 0.33 -14.26 -4.91
C PRO A 51 0.61 -15.62 -4.25
N ARG A 52 -0.42 -16.26 -3.67
CA ARG A 52 -0.28 -17.53 -2.94
C ARG A 52 0.69 -18.50 -3.64
N ARG A 53 1.79 -18.84 -2.96
CA ARG A 53 2.89 -19.76 -3.37
C ARG A 53 4.02 -19.19 -4.23
N TYR A 54 4.06 -17.89 -4.53
CA TYR A 54 5.17 -17.28 -5.28
C TYR A 54 6.10 -16.46 -4.41
N GLN A 55 7.36 -16.30 -4.84
CA GLN A 55 8.27 -15.35 -4.21
C GLN A 55 7.65 -13.94 -4.24
N PRO A 56 7.68 -13.18 -3.12
CA PRO A 56 7.12 -11.84 -3.09
C PRO A 56 7.80 -10.91 -4.09
N ARG A 57 7.01 -10.04 -4.70
CA ARG A 57 7.47 -9.09 -5.72
C ARG A 57 6.75 -7.75 -5.56
N TRP A 58 7.32 -6.74 -6.21
CA TRP A 58 6.72 -5.43 -6.32
C TRP A 58 5.59 -5.40 -7.34
N PHE A 59 4.41 -4.96 -6.92
CA PHE A 59 3.22 -4.77 -7.74
C PHE A 59 2.76 -3.32 -7.71
N ARG A 60 2.00 -2.91 -8.72
CA ARG A 60 1.37 -1.58 -8.74
C ARG A 60 0.31 -1.53 -7.62
N SER A 61 0.39 -0.52 -6.77
CA SER A 61 -0.53 -0.36 -5.64
C SER A 61 -1.89 0.16 -6.09
N PRO A 62 -2.99 -0.27 -5.43
CA PRO A 62 -4.22 0.52 -5.37
C PRO A 62 -3.95 1.93 -4.81
N PRO A 63 -4.90 2.87 -4.97
CA PRO A 63 -4.81 4.18 -4.34
C PRO A 63 -4.61 4.08 -2.82
N MET A 64 -3.74 4.91 -2.27
CA MET A 64 -3.36 4.85 -0.85
C MET A 64 -3.89 6.05 -0.08
N ALA A 65 -4.51 5.78 1.08
CA ALA A 65 -5.13 6.75 1.98
C ALA A 65 -4.19 7.22 3.11
N GLY A 66 -2.88 6.99 2.99
CA GLY A 66 -1.88 7.39 3.97
C GLY A 66 -1.80 6.44 5.16
N VAL A 67 -1.84 7.01 6.37
CA VAL A 67 -1.74 6.28 7.65
C VAL A 67 -3.12 6.17 8.31
N LYS A 68 -3.56 4.95 8.61
CA LYS A 68 -4.89 4.65 9.17
C LYS A 68 -4.80 3.61 10.28
N GLU A 69 -5.75 3.60 11.20
CA GLU A 69 -5.80 2.63 12.30
C GLU A 69 -6.55 1.36 11.88
N GLU A 70 -6.02 0.19 12.22
CA GLU A 70 -6.71 -1.09 12.02
C GLU A 70 -8.08 -1.09 12.73
N ASN A 71 -9.08 -1.73 12.12
CA ASN A 71 -10.46 -1.84 12.60
C ASN A 71 -11.26 -0.53 12.65
N THR A 72 -10.73 0.58 12.13
CA THR A 72 -11.51 1.83 12.00
C THR A 72 -12.28 1.90 10.69
N GLU A 73 -13.44 2.58 10.70
CA GLU A 73 -14.31 2.69 9.53
C GLU A 73 -13.63 3.41 8.34
N CYS A 74 -13.90 2.95 7.12
CA CYS A 74 -13.23 3.43 5.92
C CYS A 74 -14.17 3.67 4.72
N GLN A 75 -15.45 3.98 4.97
CA GLN A 75 -16.52 4.08 3.97
C GLN A 75 -16.17 4.91 2.71
N ASN A 76 -15.34 5.95 2.83
CA ASN A 76 -14.92 6.80 1.70
C ASN A 76 -13.72 6.28 0.92
N TYR A 77 -13.16 5.13 1.31
CA TYR A 77 -11.88 4.60 0.85
C TYR A 77 -12.02 3.17 0.33
N GLN A 78 -13.20 2.78 -0.16
CA GLN A 78 -13.45 1.42 -0.64
C GLN A 78 -12.38 0.99 -1.67
N ASN A 79 -11.73 -0.15 -1.42
CA ASN A 79 -10.62 -0.70 -2.20
C ASN A 79 -9.32 0.13 -2.19
N TYR A 80 -9.21 1.16 -1.34
CA TYR A 80 -7.93 1.82 -1.08
C TYR A 80 -7.12 0.99 -0.10
N VAL A 81 -5.82 1.26 -0.11
CA VAL A 81 -4.87 0.72 0.85
C VAL A 81 -4.40 1.80 1.81
N ALA A 82 -3.89 1.39 2.96
CA ALA A 82 -3.27 2.28 3.93
C ALA A 82 -2.14 1.55 4.66
N GLN A 83 -1.36 2.31 5.41
CA GLN A 83 -0.40 1.78 6.36
C GLN A 83 -0.88 2.08 7.78
N ALA A 84 -0.74 1.14 8.70
CA ALA A 84 -0.91 1.44 10.11
C ALA A 84 0.27 2.26 10.67
N PRO A 85 0.13 2.90 11.84
CA PRO A 85 1.24 3.65 12.46
C PRO A 85 2.48 2.78 12.73
N ASP A 86 2.29 1.48 12.95
CA ASP A 86 3.33 0.48 13.14
C ASP A 86 3.88 -0.12 11.83
N GLY A 87 3.35 0.32 10.68
CA GLY A 87 3.76 -0.14 9.36
C GLY A 87 2.87 -1.24 8.75
N LEU A 88 1.85 -1.75 9.46
CA LEU A 88 1.02 -2.86 8.98
C LEU A 88 0.30 -2.51 7.66
N PHE A 89 0.25 -3.46 6.74
CA PHE A 89 -0.44 -3.30 5.46
C PHE A 89 -1.96 -3.45 5.64
N LEU A 90 -2.68 -2.36 5.36
CA LEU A 90 -4.12 -2.30 5.48
C LEU A 90 -4.80 -2.15 4.12
N VAL A 91 -5.99 -2.74 4.01
CA VAL A 91 -6.94 -2.55 2.92
C VAL A 91 -8.30 -2.18 3.50
N CYS A 92 -8.98 -1.25 2.86
CA CYS A 92 -10.36 -0.94 3.19
C CYS A 92 -11.29 -1.93 2.46
N TYR A 93 -11.95 -2.80 3.22
CA TYR A 93 -12.75 -3.87 2.66
C TYR A 93 -14.04 -4.12 3.46
N PRO A 94 -15.18 -4.40 2.77
CA PRO A 94 -16.41 -4.76 3.45
C PRO A 94 -16.36 -6.19 4.01
N HIS A 95 -16.64 -6.36 5.31
CA HIS A 95 -16.75 -7.66 5.98
C HIS A 95 -17.75 -7.53 7.14
N ASP A 96 -18.45 -8.61 7.49
CA ASP A 96 -19.39 -8.64 8.63
C ASP A 96 -20.43 -7.49 8.68
N GLY A 97 -20.81 -6.97 7.50
CA GLY A 97 -21.75 -5.86 7.38
C GLY A 97 -21.17 -4.46 7.64
N ILE A 98 -19.87 -4.36 7.93
CA ILE A 98 -19.14 -3.10 8.11
C ILE A 98 -18.07 -2.92 7.02
N MET A 99 -17.58 -1.69 6.86
CA MET A 99 -16.44 -1.39 5.99
C MET A 99 -15.36 -0.70 6.81
N SER A 100 -14.29 -1.43 7.10
CA SER A 100 -13.17 -0.94 7.94
C SER A 100 -11.81 -1.29 7.34
N TRP A 101 -10.78 -0.67 7.88
CA TRP A 101 -9.40 -1.03 7.61
C TRP A 101 -9.09 -2.38 8.22
N ILE A 102 -8.79 -3.35 7.38
CA ILE A 102 -8.39 -4.69 7.78
C ILE A 102 -7.01 -5.03 7.23
N ARG A 103 -6.40 -6.06 7.80
CA ARG A 103 -5.13 -6.60 7.33
C ARG A 103 -5.24 -7.12 5.90
N ALA A 104 -4.27 -6.72 5.08
CA ALA A 104 -4.18 -7.15 3.68
C ALA A 104 -3.23 -8.34 3.47
N ASP A 105 -2.60 -8.84 4.54
CA ASP A 105 -1.67 -9.97 4.52
C ASP A 105 -2.33 -11.34 4.84
N THR A 106 -3.64 -11.35 5.11
CA THR A 106 -4.44 -12.54 5.47
C THR A 106 -5.31 -13.02 4.30
#